data_AF-A0A4Y9NX53-F1
#
_entry.id   AF-A0A4Y9NX53-F1
#
_cell.length_a   1.000
_cell.length_b   1.000
_cell.length_c   1.000
_cell.angle_alpha   90.00
_cell.angle_beta   90.00
_cell.angle_gamma   90.00
#
_symmetry.space_group_name_H-M   'P 1'
#
loop_
_entity.id
_entity.type
_entity.pdbx_description
1 polymer ?
#
loop_
_entity_poly.entity_id
_entity_poly.type
_entity_poly.pdbx_seq_one_letter_code
_entity_poly.pdbx_strand_id
1 'polypeptide(L)'
;MASIRQIKANRSNAKRSTGPKTAGGKAKSSCNALRHGLARRCKPDDPEIATTIAIRSGLGREIGSEMAAAVAHAKRDLWQVRLVRHALLVALCEDPIGNVARRLQGLERYERSALAAQKRALRLLRSAPV
;
A
#
# COMPACT_ATOMS: atom_id res chain seq x y z
N MET A 1 6.18 -3.57 19.94
CA MET A 1 7.43 -2.78 20.10
C MET A 1 8.54 -3.38 19.27
N ALA A 2 9.44 -2.56 18.69
CA ALA A 2 10.60 -3.07 17.96
C ALA A 2 11.70 -3.52 18.94
N SER A 3 12.36 -4.65 18.70
CA SER A 3 13.43 -5.14 19.57
C SER A 3 14.69 -4.28 19.44
N ILE A 4 15.58 -4.32 20.43
CA ILE A 4 16.88 -3.61 20.39
C ILE A 4 17.67 -3.99 19.13
N ARG A 5 17.60 -5.26 18.71
CA ARG A 5 18.23 -5.75 17.47
C ARG A 5 17.64 -5.08 16.23
N GLN A 6 16.31 -4.96 16.16
CA GLN A 6 15.63 -4.26 15.07
C GLN A 6 15.97 -2.76 15.04
N ILE A 7 16.05 -2.11 16.21
CA ILE A 7 16.40 -0.69 16.32
C ILE A 7 17.83 -0.44 15.83
N LYS A 8 18.81 -1.26 16.25
CA LYS A 8 20.20 -1.17 15.79
C LYS A 8 20.31 -1.39 14.27
N ALA A 9 19.61 -2.38 13.73
CA ALA A 9 19.56 -2.64 12.29
C ALA A 9 18.96 -1.45 11.52
N ASN A 10 17.83 -0.90 11.98
CA ASN A 10 17.19 0.26 11.36
C ASN A 10 18.11 1.49 11.34
N ARG A 11 18.88 1.74 12.43
CA ARG A 11 19.87 2.83 12.46
C ARG A 11 21.00 2.63 11.46
N SER A 12 21.54 1.41 11.34
CA SER A 12 22.58 1.09 10.35
C SER A 12 22.06 1.28 8.92
N ASN A 13 20.86 0.77 8.62
CA ASN A 13 20.22 0.92 7.32
C ASN A 13 19.92 2.37 6.98
N ALA A 14 19.51 3.18 7.97
CA ALA A 14 19.26 4.61 7.80
C ALA A 14 20.53 5.36 7.38
N LYS A 15 21.71 5.01 7.93
CA LYS A 15 22.99 5.62 7.53
C LYS A 15 23.36 5.32 6.07
N ARG A 16 22.93 4.16 5.54
CA ARG A 16 23.17 3.74 4.15
C ARG A 16 22.10 4.24 3.18
N SER A 17 21.06 4.94 3.66
CA SER A 17 19.98 5.43 2.81
C SER A 17 20.45 6.63 1.98
N THR A 18 20.31 6.51 0.66
CA THR A 18 20.53 7.57 -0.33
C THR A 18 19.27 8.39 -0.61
N GLY A 19 18.19 8.17 0.16
CA GLY A 19 16.93 8.87 0.00
C GLY A 19 17.02 10.37 0.36
N PRO A 20 16.00 11.17 0.00
CA PRO A 20 16.00 12.61 0.22
C PRO A 20 16.02 12.97 1.71
N LYS A 21 17.08 13.68 2.13
CA LYS A 21 17.25 14.17 3.51
C LYS A 21 16.66 15.56 3.75
N THR A 22 16.54 16.36 2.69
CA THR A 22 16.03 17.73 2.74
C THR A 22 14.51 17.79 2.61
N ALA A 23 13.88 18.84 3.13
CA ALA A 23 12.45 19.07 2.98
C ALA A 23 12.02 19.13 1.51
N GLY A 24 12.77 19.85 0.66
CA GLY A 24 12.51 19.93 -0.78
C GLY A 24 12.66 18.59 -1.50
N GLY A 25 13.65 17.77 -1.13
CA GLY A 25 13.80 16.42 -1.68
C GLY A 25 12.65 15.50 -1.29
N LYS A 26 12.16 15.60 -0.05
CA LYS A 26 10.99 14.84 0.42
C LYS A 26 9.72 15.26 -0.32
N ALA A 27 9.50 16.56 -0.52
CA ALA A 27 8.36 17.07 -1.27
C ALA A 27 8.35 16.60 -2.74
N LYS A 28 9.51 16.59 -3.41
CA LYS A 28 9.63 16.01 -4.75
C LYS A 28 9.34 14.50 -4.76
N SER A 29 9.85 13.77 -3.77
CA SER A 29 9.61 12.33 -3.65
C SER A 29 8.16 11.99 -3.31
N SER A 30 7.44 12.82 -2.54
CA SER A 30 6.02 12.61 -2.26
C SER A 30 5.14 12.76 -3.50
N CYS A 31 5.55 13.57 -4.47
CA CYS A 31 4.87 13.67 -5.77
C CYS A 31 5.01 12.40 -6.62
N ASN A 32 5.95 11.48 -6.32
CA ASN A 32 6.03 10.19 -7.02
C ASN A 32 4.72 9.41 -6.89
N ALA A 33 4.07 9.48 -5.72
CA ALA A 33 2.77 8.88 -5.48
C ALA A 33 1.69 9.39 -6.45
N LEU A 34 1.71 10.69 -6.76
CA LEU A 34 0.79 11.34 -7.70
C LEU A 34 1.14 10.99 -9.15
N ARG A 35 2.43 10.83 -9.47
CA ARG A 35 2.90 10.57 -10.83
C ARG A 35 2.56 9.17 -11.33
N HIS A 36 2.70 8.16 -10.48
CA HIS A 36 2.44 6.77 -10.86
C HIS A 36 1.14 6.20 -10.27
N GLY A 37 0.45 6.92 -9.38
CA GLY A 37 -0.81 6.49 -8.76
C GLY A 37 -0.68 5.39 -7.69
N LEU A 38 0.35 4.56 -7.76
CA LEU A 38 0.56 3.36 -6.93
C LEU A 38 0.74 3.59 -5.41
N ALA A 39 0.92 4.84 -4.98
CA ALA A 39 1.05 5.18 -3.55
C ALA A 39 0.09 6.30 -3.13
N ARG A 40 -0.95 6.55 -3.94
CA ARG A 40 -1.96 7.57 -3.66
C ARG A 40 -2.90 7.04 -2.58
N ARG A 41 -2.98 7.74 -1.44
CA ARG A 41 -3.95 7.43 -0.39
C ARG A 41 -5.37 7.68 -0.89
N CYS A 42 -6.32 6.84 -0.48
CA CYS A 42 -7.73 7.07 -0.75
C CYS A 42 -8.20 8.31 -0.01
N LYS A 43 -9.12 9.06 -0.62
CA LYS A 43 -9.83 10.12 0.11
C LYS A 43 -10.74 9.45 1.16
N PRO A 44 -11.01 10.09 2.31
CA PRO A 44 -11.94 9.55 3.30
C PRO A 44 -13.33 9.24 2.73
N ASP A 45 -13.74 9.97 1.69
CA ASP A 45 -15.05 9.85 1.02
C ASP A 45 -15.08 8.78 -0.07
N ASP A 46 -14.12 7.85 -0.07
CA ASP A 46 -14.10 6.78 -1.05
C ASP A 46 -15.28 5.83 -0.85
N PRO A 47 -16.08 5.52 -1.89
CA PRO A 47 -17.19 4.58 -1.77
C PRO A 47 -16.77 3.19 -1.27
N GLU A 48 -15.52 2.78 -1.49
CA GLU A 48 -14.99 1.54 -0.92
C GLU A 48 -14.86 1.57 0.62
N ILE A 49 -14.55 2.75 1.20
CA ILE A 49 -14.51 2.95 2.65
C ILE A 49 -15.94 2.84 3.20
N ALA A 50 -16.89 3.51 2.56
CA ALA A 50 -18.32 3.43 2.91
C ALA A 50 -18.87 1.99 2.80
N THR A 51 -18.51 1.25 1.76
CA THR A 51 -18.92 -0.15 1.57
C THR A 51 -18.33 -1.06 2.65
N THR A 52 -17.07 -0.83 3.06
CA THR A 52 -16.43 -1.59 4.14
C THR A 52 -17.09 -1.31 5.50
N ILE A 53 -17.49 -0.05 5.73
CA ILE A 53 -18.27 0.41 6.89
C ILE A 53 -19.68 -0.22 6.90
N ALA A 54 -20.33 -0.36 5.74
CA ALA A 54 -21.66 -0.96 5.59
C ALA A 54 -21.64 -2.49 5.80
N ILE A 55 -20.68 -3.20 5.20
CA ILE A 55 -20.45 -4.63 5.43
C ILE A 55 -20.18 -4.89 6.93
N ARG A 56 -19.45 -3.98 7.60
CA ARG A 56 -19.23 -4.00 9.07
C ARG A 56 -20.54 -3.87 9.85
N SER A 57 -21.39 -2.89 9.52
CA SER A 57 -22.67 -2.72 10.19
C SER A 57 -23.57 -3.97 10.06
N GLY A 58 -23.47 -4.70 8.95
CA GLY A 58 -24.17 -5.98 8.77
C GLY A 58 -23.57 -7.18 9.52
N LEU A 59 -22.33 -7.09 10.02
CA LEU A 59 -21.62 -8.21 10.70
C LEU A 59 -21.60 -8.09 12.24
N GLY A 60 -22.18 -7.04 12.83
CA GLY A 60 -22.37 -6.91 14.27
C GLY A 60 -21.09 -6.81 15.12
N ARG A 61 -19.97 -6.33 14.55
CA ARG A 61 -18.70 -6.12 15.27
C ARG A 61 -18.38 -4.64 15.46
N GLU A 62 -18.05 -4.23 16.68
CA GLU A 62 -17.52 -2.89 16.99
C GLU A 62 -16.04 -2.76 16.57
N ILE A 63 -15.80 -2.74 15.27
CA ILE A 63 -14.49 -2.39 14.73
C ILE A 63 -14.39 -0.86 14.74
N GLY A 64 -13.46 -0.32 15.54
CA GLY A 64 -13.16 1.11 15.57
C GLY A 64 -12.92 1.68 14.17
N SER A 65 -13.47 2.87 13.90
CA SER A 65 -13.47 3.56 12.59
C SER A 65 -12.11 3.55 11.89
N GLU A 66 -11.03 3.72 12.67
CA GLU A 66 -9.65 3.73 12.19
C GLU A 66 -9.18 2.39 11.60
N MET A 67 -9.59 1.27 12.20
CA MET A 67 -9.23 -0.07 11.72
C MET A 67 -9.99 -0.44 10.44
N ALA A 68 -11.27 -0.05 10.36
CA ALA A 68 -12.08 -0.25 9.15
C ALA A 68 -11.50 0.56 7.97
N ALA A 69 -11.11 1.82 8.22
CA ALA A 69 -10.43 2.63 7.24
C ALA A 69 -9.11 1.99 6.80
N ALA A 70 -8.28 1.49 7.73
CA ALA A 70 -7.02 0.83 7.40
C ALA A 70 -7.20 -0.40 6.49
N VAL A 71 -8.27 -1.17 6.68
CA VAL A 71 -8.60 -2.35 5.86
C VAL A 71 -9.08 -1.95 4.47
N ALA A 72 -9.97 -0.95 4.38
CA ALA A 72 -10.45 -0.41 3.11
C ALA A 72 -9.29 0.15 2.27
N HIS A 73 -8.40 0.93 2.91
CA HIS A 73 -7.19 1.45 2.27
C HIS A 73 -6.30 0.32 1.74
N ALA A 74 -6.03 -0.71 2.57
CA ALA A 74 -5.18 -1.82 2.14
C ALA A 74 -5.79 -2.62 0.97
N LYS A 75 -7.12 -2.77 0.92
CA LYS A 75 -7.82 -3.41 -0.21
C LYS A 75 -7.71 -2.59 -1.49
N ARG A 76 -7.95 -1.29 -1.42
CA ARG A 76 -7.86 -0.39 -2.57
C ARG A 76 -6.46 -0.30 -3.13
N ASP A 77 -5.45 -0.16 -2.27
CA ASP A 77 -4.04 -0.12 -2.68
C ASP A 77 -3.68 -1.40 -3.46
N LEU A 78 -4.13 -2.56 -2.98
CA LEU A 78 -3.91 -3.84 -3.66
C LEU A 78 -4.63 -3.89 -5.02
N TRP A 79 -5.87 -3.41 -5.09
CA TRP A 79 -6.64 -3.38 -6.33
C TRP A 79 -6.01 -2.45 -7.38
N GLN A 80 -5.58 -1.25 -6.98
CA GLN A 80 -4.85 -0.31 -7.83
C GLN A 80 -3.57 -0.93 -8.40
N VAL A 81 -2.77 -1.58 -7.55
CA VAL A 81 -1.56 -2.29 -8.00
C VAL A 81 -1.89 -3.39 -9.00
N ARG A 82 -2.96 -4.17 -8.76
CA ARG A 82 -3.39 -5.24 -9.68
C ARG A 82 -3.90 -4.71 -11.01
N LEU A 83 -4.65 -3.61 -11.02
CA LEU A 83 -5.08 -2.95 -12.25
C LEU A 83 -3.89 -2.50 -13.10
N VAL A 84 -2.92 -1.84 -12.48
CA VAL A 84 -1.70 -1.40 -13.18
C VAL A 84 -0.90 -2.60 -13.67
N ARG A 85 -0.84 -3.69 -12.88
CA ARG A 85 -0.20 -4.94 -13.30
C ARG A 85 -0.88 -5.51 -14.54
N HIS A 86 -2.21 -5.59 -14.54
CA HIS A 86 -2.99 -6.09 -15.66
C HIS A 86 -2.74 -5.25 -16.92
N ALA A 87 -2.83 -3.93 -16.82
CA ALA A 87 -2.56 -3.03 -17.94
C ALA A 87 -1.14 -3.19 -18.51
N LEU A 88 -0.14 -3.36 -17.64
CA LEU A 88 1.25 -3.60 -18.07
C LEU A 88 1.43 -4.99 -18.70
N LEU A 89 0.73 -6.02 -18.21
CA LEU A 89 0.76 -7.36 -18.81
C LEU A 89 0.14 -7.35 -20.22
N VAL A 90 -0.99 -6.66 -20.40
CA VAL A 90 -1.61 -6.45 -21.72
C VAL A 90 -0.63 -5.72 -22.65
N ALA A 91 -0.04 -4.61 -22.19
CA ALA A 91 0.96 -3.88 -22.99
C ALA A 91 2.21 -4.71 -23.32
N LEU A 92 2.61 -5.65 -22.46
CA LEU A 92 3.74 -6.56 -22.70
C LEU A 92 3.42 -7.57 -23.81
N CYS A 93 2.16 -8.00 -23.92
CA CYS A 93 1.72 -8.86 -25.03
C CYS A 93 1.75 -8.13 -26.38
N GLU A 94 1.56 -6.81 -26.37
CA GLU A 94 1.57 -5.96 -27.56
C GLU A 94 2.98 -5.50 -27.96
N ASP A 95 3.85 -5.19 -26.98
CA ASP A 95 5.26 -4.82 -27.21
C ASP A 95 6.20 -5.49 -26.18
N PRO A 96 6.69 -6.71 -26.48
CA PRO A 96 7.50 -7.51 -25.57
C PRO A 96 8.91 -6.97 -25.32
N ILE A 97 9.41 -6.06 -26.18
CA ILE A 97 10.84 -5.66 -26.23
C ILE A 97 11.05 -4.33 -25.46
N GLY A 98 9.99 -3.62 -25.09
CA GLY A 98 10.04 -2.33 -24.42
C GLY A 98 10.34 -2.32 -22.90
N ASN A 99 10.40 -1.11 -22.33
CA ASN A 99 10.60 -0.85 -20.88
C ASN A 99 9.49 -1.41 -19.95
N VAL A 100 8.48 -2.08 -20.50
CA VAL A 100 7.32 -2.63 -19.79
C VAL A 100 7.72 -3.75 -18.83
N ALA A 101 8.62 -4.66 -19.25
CA ALA A 101 9.11 -5.75 -18.39
C ALA A 101 9.81 -5.22 -17.12
N ARG A 102 10.62 -4.15 -17.26
CA ARG A 102 11.29 -3.49 -16.11
C ARG A 102 10.29 -2.80 -15.18
N ARG A 103 9.25 -2.18 -15.73
CA ARG A 103 8.16 -1.58 -14.95
C ARG A 103 7.35 -2.63 -14.18
N LEU A 104 7.11 -3.80 -14.80
CA LEU A 104 6.42 -4.92 -14.18
C LEU A 104 7.22 -5.50 -12.99
N GLN A 105 8.54 -5.67 -13.15
CA GLN A 105 9.43 -6.05 -12.04
C GLN A 105 9.39 -5.04 -10.88
N GLY A 106 9.40 -3.74 -11.19
CA GLY A 106 9.26 -2.69 -10.18
C GLY A 106 7.94 -2.74 -9.40
N LEU A 107 6.88 -3.22 -10.05
CA LEU A 107 5.54 -3.33 -9.47
C LEU A 107 5.41 -4.46 -8.45
N GLU A 108 6.17 -5.55 -8.59
CA GLU A 108 6.14 -6.69 -7.66
C GLU A 108 6.43 -6.26 -6.21
N ARG A 109 7.30 -5.26 -6.03
CA ARG A 109 7.60 -4.70 -4.70
C ARG A 109 6.36 -4.08 -4.07
N TYR A 110 5.58 -3.33 -4.85
CA TYR A 110 4.35 -2.69 -4.38
C TYR A 110 3.27 -3.73 -4.07
N GLU A 111 3.16 -4.76 -4.91
CA GLU A 111 2.21 -5.86 -4.71
C GLU A 111 2.50 -6.63 -3.41
N ARG A 112 3.77 -7.01 -3.18
CA ARG A 112 4.19 -7.67 -1.93
C ARG A 112 3.91 -6.79 -0.70
N SER A 113 4.18 -5.48 -0.81
CA SER A 113 3.92 -4.53 0.28
C SER A 113 2.42 -4.39 0.58
N ALA A 114 1.58 -4.23 -0.45
CA ALA A 114 0.13 -4.11 -0.32
C ALA A 114 -0.50 -5.40 0.24
N LEU A 115 -0.08 -6.57 -0.24
CA LEU A 115 -0.50 -7.87 0.31
C LEU A 115 -0.12 -8.02 1.78
N ALA A 116 1.09 -7.61 2.15
CA ALA A 116 1.53 -7.66 3.55
C ALA A 116 0.71 -6.70 4.43
N ALA A 117 0.35 -5.51 3.92
CA ALA A 117 -0.53 -4.57 4.60
C ALA A 117 -1.94 -5.14 4.80
N GLN A 118 -2.53 -5.73 3.77
CA GLN A 118 -3.83 -6.39 3.85
C GLN A 118 -3.82 -7.53 4.87
N LYS A 119 -2.81 -8.41 4.84
CA LYS A 119 -2.69 -9.51 5.82
C LYS A 119 -2.53 -9.01 7.25
N ARG A 120 -1.87 -7.88 7.48
CA ARG A 120 -1.78 -7.26 8.80
C ARG A 120 -3.15 -6.70 9.23
N ALA A 121 -3.82 -5.96 8.36
CA ALA A 121 -5.14 -5.38 8.63
C ALA A 121 -6.19 -6.46 8.94
N LEU A 122 -6.24 -7.54 8.15
CA LEU A 122 -7.13 -8.67 8.40
C LEU A 122 -6.84 -9.40 9.72
N ARG A 123 -5.56 -9.54 10.10
CA ARG A 123 -5.19 -10.12 11.40
C ARG A 123 -5.68 -9.26 12.56
N LEU A 124 -5.51 -7.94 12.46
CA LEU A 124 -5.98 -6.99 13.47
C LEU A 124 -7.51 -7.03 13.63
N LEU A 125 -8.25 -7.10 12.52
CA LEU A 125 -9.70 -7.30 12.55
C LEU A 125 -10.10 -8.59 13.26
N ARG A 126 -9.37 -9.68 13.03
CA ARG A 126 -9.67 -10.98 13.62
C ARG A 126 -9.32 -11.05 15.11
N SER A 127 -8.35 -10.26 15.57
CA SER A 127 -7.90 -10.20 16.97
C SER A 127 -8.56 -9.09 17.80
N ALA A 128 -9.42 -8.26 17.21
CA ALA A 128 -10.14 -7.23 17.96
C ALA A 128 -11.15 -7.90 18.92
N PRO A 129 -11.18 -7.52 20.21
CA PRO A 129 -12.21 -7.99 21.15
C PRO A 129 -13.59 -7.56 20.65
N VAL A 130 -14.59 -8.40 20.95
CA VAL A 130 -16.02 -8.17 20.61
C VAL A 130 -16.55 -6.99 21.40
#